data_AF-A0A0F3ITG6-F1
#
_entry.id   AF-A0A0F3ITG6-F1
#
_cell.length_a   1.000
_cell.length_b   1.000
_cell.length_c   1.000
_cell.angle_alpha   90.00
_cell.angle_beta   90.00
_cell.angle_gamma   90.00
#
_symmetry.space_group_name_H-M   'P 1'
#
loop_
_entity.id
_entity.type
_entity.pdbx_description
1 polymer ?
#
loop_
_entity_poly.entity_id
_entity_poly.type
_entity_poly.pdbx_seq_one_letter_code
_entity_poly.pdbx_strand_id
1 'polypeptide(L)'
;MMAIRAGLIVQTEFLRLVLRQLLRRQVGVEIVGEGAALADAARLAAANLLIVEQSLCPRALEVLALLGQHPAAQIILVGTGETLPPLAGVPAERIFFLPAGSAASAIDPSSLTERLDGLLRSHRAALPP
;
A
#
# COMPACT_ATOMS: atom_id res chain seq x y z
N MET A 1 -16.46 8.12 12.51
CA MET A 1 -16.03 7.31 11.34
C MET A 1 -14.55 7.57 11.14
N MET A 2 -13.67 6.64 11.53
CA MET A 2 -12.23 6.84 11.37
C MET A 2 -11.86 6.85 9.87
N ALA A 3 -11.10 7.87 9.46
CA ALA A 3 -10.60 7.97 8.10
C ALA A 3 -9.37 7.06 7.92
N ILE A 4 -9.27 6.43 6.75
CA ILE A 4 -8.04 5.74 6.32
C ILE A 4 -7.01 6.83 6.04
N ARG A 5 -5.87 6.78 6.71
CA ARG A 5 -4.73 7.69 6.55
C ARG A 5 -3.69 6.97 5.71
N ALA A 6 -3.75 7.19 4.40
CA ALA A 6 -2.92 6.50 3.42
C ALA A 6 -1.61 7.25 3.19
N GLY A 7 -0.48 6.56 3.33
CA GLY A 7 0.83 7.00 2.88
C GLY A 7 1.22 6.28 1.59
N LEU A 8 1.76 7.01 0.61
CA LEU A 8 2.27 6.41 -0.63
C LEU A 8 3.80 6.37 -0.61
N ILE A 9 4.41 5.22 -0.89
CA ILE A 9 5.85 5.08 -1.11
C ILE A 9 6.05 4.40 -2.46
N VAL A 10 6.12 5.20 -3.52
CA VAL A 10 6.03 4.71 -4.90
C VAL A 10 7.06 5.43 -5.75
N GLN A 11 8.05 4.72 -6.27
CA GLN A 11 9.13 5.30 -7.09
C GLN A 11 8.60 5.75 -8.46
N THR A 12 7.79 4.90 -9.09
CA THR A 12 7.24 5.12 -10.43
C THR A 12 6.19 6.24 -10.40
N GLU A 13 6.51 7.38 -11.03
CA GLU A 13 5.64 8.57 -11.01
C GLU A 13 4.24 8.30 -11.59
N PHE A 14 4.18 7.53 -12.69
CA PHE A 14 2.90 7.15 -13.30
C PHE A 14 2.02 6.37 -12.30
N LEU A 15 2.58 5.36 -11.64
CA LEU A 15 1.86 4.55 -10.66
C LEU A 15 1.43 5.41 -9.46
N ARG A 16 2.29 6.31 -8.99
CA ARG A 16 1.99 7.24 -7.89
C ARG A 16 0.81 8.15 -8.25
N LEU A 17 0.81 8.70 -9.46
CA LEU A 17 -0.30 9.51 -9.98
C LEU A 17 -1.60 8.71 -10.04
N VAL A 18 -1.57 7.49 -10.60
CA VAL A 18 -2.74 6.61 -10.66
C VAL A 18 -3.29 6.35 -9.26
N LEU A 19 -2.46 5.86 -8.33
CA LEU A 19 -2.88 5.56 -6.96
C LEU A 19 -3.44 6.79 -6.24
N ARG A 20 -2.79 7.96 -6.39
CA ARG A 20 -3.29 9.23 -5.83
C ARG A 20 -4.69 9.56 -6.35
N GLN A 21 -4.93 9.42 -7.66
CA GLN A 21 -6.24 9.69 -8.25
C GLN A 21 -7.29 8.69 -7.78
N LEU A 22 -6.93 7.41 -7.62
CA LEU A 22 -7.84 6.40 -7.09
C LEU A 22 -8.22 6.68 -5.65
N LEU A 23 -7.24 6.93 -4.77
CA LEU A 23 -7.48 7.19 -3.35
C LEU A 23 -8.30 8.47 -3.12
N ARG A 24 -8.08 9.53 -3.92
CA ARG A 24 -8.85 10.78 -3.83
C ARG A 24 -10.33 10.60 -4.15
N ARG A 25 -10.70 9.56 -4.91
CA ARG A 25 -12.11 9.23 -5.21
C ARG A 25 -12.77 8.45 -4.09
N GLN A 26 -12.00 7.94 -3.13
CA GLN A 26 -12.50 7.11 -2.04
C GLN A 26 -12.96 7.96 -0.86
N VAL A 27 -14.22 7.80 -0.48
CA VAL A 27 -14.79 8.46 0.69
C VAL A 27 -14.09 7.95 1.95
N GLY A 28 -13.64 8.85 2.82
CA GLY A 28 -13.00 8.51 4.08
C GLY A 28 -11.56 8.02 3.93
N VAL A 29 -10.88 8.36 2.83
CA VAL A 29 -9.43 8.19 2.66
C VAL A 29 -8.78 9.57 2.62
N GLU A 30 -7.77 9.77 3.47
CA GLU A 30 -6.90 10.94 3.51
C GLU A 30 -5.49 10.51 3.10
N ILE A 31 -4.91 11.17 2.11
CA ILE A 31 -3.50 10.97 1.76
C ILE A 31 -2.66 11.86 2.68
N VAL A 32 -1.96 11.26 3.64
CA VAL A 32 -1.17 11.99 4.64
C VAL A 32 0.24 12.35 4.16
N GLY A 33 0.70 11.75 3.07
CA GLY A 33 1.97 12.07 2.45
C GLY A 33 2.38 11.07 1.38
N GLU A 34 3.42 11.43 0.65
CA GLU A 34 3.97 10.63 -0.44
C GLU A 34 5.49 10.68 -0.44
N GLY A 35 6.11 9.57 -0.84
CA GLY A 35 7.55 9.41 -1.00
C GLY A 35 7.88 8.56 -2.22
N ALA A 36 9.14 8.63 -2.66
CA ALA A 36 9.66 7.84 -3.77
C ALA A 36 10.64 6.77 -3.31
N ALA A 37 11.06 6.79 -2.04
CA ALA A 37 11.99 5.85 -1.45
C ALA A 37 11.51 5.37 -0.08
N LEU A 38 11.94 4.18 0.35
CA LEU A 38 11.61 3.65 1.68
C LEU A 38 12.02 4.57 2.83
N ALA A 39 13.09 5.35 2.67
CA ALA A 39 13.53 6.33 3.66
C ALA A 39 12.47 7.42 3.94
N ASP A 40 11.54 7.66 3.02
CA ASP A 40 10.46 8.62 3.21
C ASP A 40 9.38 8.11 4.19
N ALA A 41 9.38 6.81 4.53
CA ALA A 41 8.41 6.22 5.45
C ALA A 41 8.36 6.91 6.81
N ALA A 42 9.48 7.42 7.30
CA ALA A 42 9.54 8.14 8.57
C ALA A 42 8.67 9.41 8.59
N ARG A 43 8.45 10.05 7.44
CA ARG A 43 7.58 11.23 7.31
C ARG A 43 6.09 10.87 7.28
N LEU A 44 5.77 9.59 7.15
CA LEU A 44 4.41 9.06 7.04
C LEU A 44 3.91 8.46 8.37
N ALA A 45 4.47 8.86 9.51
CA ALA A 45 4.19 8.28 10.84
C ALA A 45 2.70 8.31 11.24
N ALA A 46 1.90 9.17 10.59
CA ALA A 46 0.47 9.28 10.82
C ALA A 46 -0.38 8.30 9.97
N ALA A 47 0.24 7.54 9.06
CA ALA A 47 -0.45 6.60 8.19
C ALA A 47 -0.84 5.32 8.93
N ASN A 48 -2.09 4.86 8.74
CA ASN A 48 -2.55 3.52 9.14
C ASN A 48 -2.60 2.54 7.96
N LEU A 49 -2.37 3.05 6.76
CA LEU A 49 -2.23 2.27 5.53
C LEU A 49 -1.04 2.79 4.74
N LEU A 50 -0.09 1.92 4.43
CA LEU A 50 1.01 2.23 3.52
C LEU A 50 0.78 1.49 2.20
N ILE A 51 0.81 2.22 1.09
CA ILE A 51 0.77 1.65 -0.25
C ILE A 51 2.17 1.83 -0.83
N VAL A 52 2.84 0.71 -1.06
CA VAL A 52 4.27 0.66 -1.35
C VAL A 52 4.47 -0.03 -2.69
N GLU A 53 5.29 0.56 -3.55
CA GLU A 53 5.67 -0.09 -4.80
C GLU A 53 6.56 -1.30 -4.51
N GLN A 54 6.20 -2.43 -5.10
CA GLN A 54 6.87 -3.70 -4.85
C GLN A 54 8.37 -3.66 -5.18
N SER A 55 8.78 -2.91 -6.21
CA SER A 55 10.18 -2.76 -6.63
C SER A 55 11.09 -2.20 -5.54
N LEU A 56 10.52 -1.46 -4.57
CA LEU A 56 11.23 -0.92 -3.41
C LEU A 56 11.41 -1.95 -2.30
N CYS A 57 10.61 -3.02 -2.29
CA CYS A 57 10.66 -4.10 -1.31
C CYS A 57 11.00 -5.45 -1.98
N PRO A 58 12.22 -5.59 -2.55
CA PRO A 58 12.60 -6.81 -3.27
C PRO A 58 12.73 -8.02 -2.34
N ARG A 59 12.79 -7.82 -1.02
CA ARG A 59 12.88 -8.89 -0.04
C ARG A 59 11.89 -8.64 1.11
N ALA A 60 11.77 -9.68 1.93
CA ALA A 60 11.03 -9.66 3.18
C ALA A 60 11.49 -8.56 4.16
N LEU A 61 12.79 -8.27 4.18
CA LEU A 61 13.42 -7.42 5.18
C LEU A 61 12.92 -5.97 5.11
N GLU A 62 12.71 -5.45 3.90
CA GLU A 62 12.23 -4.08 3.69
C GLU A 62 10.80 -3.91 4.19
N VAL A 63 9.94 -4.91 3.97
CA VAL A 63 8.57 -4.93 4.50
C VAL A 63 8.58 -5.01 6.03
N LEU A 64 9.43 -5.85 6.62
CA LEU A 64 9.59 -5.92 8.07
C LEU A 64 10.08 -4.59 8.67
N ALA A 65 11.01 -3.92 8.01
CA ALA A 65 11.50 -2.61 8.43
C ALA A 65 10.37 -1.56 8.42
N LEU A 66 9.52 -1.57 7.39
CA LEU A 66 8.34 -0.71 7.33
C LEU A 66 7.33 -1.02 8.46
N LEU A 67 7.05 -2.29 8.73
CA LEU A 67 6.15 -2.70 9.82
C LEU A 67 6.72 -2.33 11.20
N GLY A 68 8.05 -2.33 11.36
CA GLY A 68 8.73 -1.87 12.58
C GLY A 68 8.59 -0.37 12.80
N GLN A 69 8.65 0.43 11.73
CA GLN A 69 8.43 1.88 11.80
C GLN A 69 6.95 2.24 11.94
N HIS A 70 6.07 1.40 11.41
CA HIS A 70 4.62 1.60 11.38
C HIS A 70 3.88 0.39 11.99
N PRO A 71 3.97 0.19 13.30
CA PRO A 71 3.48 -1.03 13.97
C PRO A 71 1.96 -1.21 13.89
N ALA A 72 1.20 -0.12 13.70
CA ALA A 72 -0.25 -0.15 13.54
C ALA A 72 -0.71 -0.13 12.08
N ALA A 73 0.21 0.04 11.11
CA ALA A 73 -0.17 0.15 9.72
C ALA A 73 -0.34 -1.22 9.06
N GLN A 74 -1.27 -1.28 8.11
CA GLN A 74 -1.29 -2.31 7.07
C GLN A 74 -0.45 -1.83 5.87
N ILE A 75 0.13 -2.78 5.14
CA ILE A 75 0.94 -2.53 3.94
C ILE A 75 0.26 -3.18 2.74
N ILE A 76 0.06 -2.41 1.68
CA ILE A 76 -0.34 -2.90 0.36
C ILE A 76 0.86 -2.78 -0.57
N LEU A 77 1.38 -3.90 -1.04
CA LEU A 77 2.44 -3.96 -2.04
C LEU A 77 1.81 -3.92 -3.44
N VAL A 78 2.20 -2.93 -4.25
CA VAL A 78 1.66 -2.71 -5.59
C VAL A 78 2.73 -2.99 -6.64
N GLY A 79 2.49 -3.95 -7.55
CA GLY A 79 3.52 -4.36 -8.52
C GLY A 79 3.11 -5.49 -9.45
N THR A 80 4.10 -6.08 -10.15
CA THR A 80 3.90 -7.01 -11.28
C THR A 80 3.86 -8.49 -10.92
N GLY A 81 3.86 -8.85 -9.63
CA GLY A 81 3.28 -10.14 -9.23
C GLY A 81 4.20 -11.15 -8.55
N GLU A 82 5.44 -10.81 -8.19
CA GLU A 82 6.18 -11.72 -7.29
C GLU A 82 5.62 -11.60 -5.87
N THR A 83 4.75 -12.53 -5.49
CA THR A 83 4.29 -12.63 -4.11
C THR A 83 5.49 -12.88 -3.20
N LEU A 84 5.72 -11.98 -2.24
CA LEU A 84 6.70 -12.21 -1.19
C LEU A 84 6.34 -13.50 -0.43
N PRO A 85 7.34 -14.31 -0.02
CA PRO A 85 7.07 -15.45 0.84
C PRO A 85 6.43 -14.98 2.17
N PRO A 86 5.68 -15.85 2.86
CA PRO A 86 5.12 -15.53 4.17
C PRO A 86 6.19 -15.00 5.13
N LEU A 87 5.94 -13.86 5.75
CA LEU A 87 6.86 -13.26 6.71
C LEU A 87 6.61 -13.85 8.09
N ALA A 88 7.59 -14.58 8.61
CA ALA A 88 7.50 -15.18 9.94
C ALA A 88 7.20 -14.10 11.00
N GLY A 89 6.18 -14.35 11.83
CA GLY A 89 5.79 -13.42 12.90
C GLY A 89 4.97 -12.21 12.45
N VAL A 90 4.64 -12.07 11.16
CA VAL A 90 3.73 -11.04 10.67
C VAL A 90 2.34 -11.65 10.38
N PRO A 91 1.26 -11.13 10.98
CA PRO A 91 -0.09 -11.56 10.66
C PRO A 91 -0.42 -11.33 9.18
N ALA A 92 -1.10 -12.28 8.55
CA ALA A 92 -1.41 -12.24 7.11
C ALA A 92 -2.30 -11.04 6.73
N GLU A 93 -3.10 -10.54 7.66
CA GLU A 93 -3.96 -9.36 7.51
C GLU A 93 -3.19 -8.02 7.53
N ARG A 94 -1.86 -8.04 7.71
CA ARG A 94 -1.04 -6.83 7.68
C ARG A 94 -0.41 -6.52 6.33
N ILE A 95 -0.29 -7.52 5.45
CA ILE A 95 0.37 -7.37 4.15
C ILE A 95 -0.54 -7.90 3.06
N PHE A 96 -0.90 -7.02 2.14
CA PHE A 96 -1.69 -7.36 0.97
C PHE A 96 -0.89 -7.14 -0.30
N PHE A 97 -1.14 -7.98 -1.30
CA PHE A 97 -0.57 -7.80 -2.61
C PHE A 97 -1.64 -7.31 -3.59
N LEU A 98 -1.33 -6.22 -4.27
CA LEU A 98 -2.18 -5.60 -5.27
C LEU A 98 -1.46 -5.66 -6.64
N PRO A 99 -1.81 -6.63 -7.50
CA PRO A 99 -1.22 -6.68 -8.83
C PRO A 99 -1.63 -5.44 -9.62
N ALA A 100 -0.65 -4.67 -10.07
CA ALA A 100 -0.85 -3.50 -10.91
C ALA A 100 -0.83 -3.84 -12.41
N GLY A 101 -0.28 -5.01 -12.77
CA GLY A 101 -0.18 -5.53 -14.13
C GLY A 101 0.50 -6.91 -14.11
N SER A 102 0.65 -7.55 -15.26
CA SER A 102 1.55 -8.70 -15.42
C SER A 102 2.87 -8.22 -16.02
N ALA A 103 3.95 -8.99 -15.91
CA ALA A 103 5.22 -8.66 -16.56
C ALA A 103 5.09 -8.44 -18.09
N ALA A 104 3.99 -8.89 -18.71
CA ALA A 104 3.69 -8.75 -20.14
C ALA A 104 2.59 -7.73 -20.48
N SER A 105 1.91 -7.12 -19.49
CA SER A 105 0.79 -6.18 -19.71
C SER A 105 1.00 -4.85 -18.99
N ALA A 106 0.62 -3.77 -19.68
CA ALA A 106 0.51 -2.44 -19.08
C ALA A 106 -0.46 -2.46 -17.88
N ILE A 107 -0.31 -1.47 -16.99
CA ILE A 107 -1.19 -1.31 -15.82
C ILE A 107 -2.64 -1.19 -16.29
N ASP A 108 -3.54 -2.01 -15.76
CA ASP A 108 -4.99 -1.87 -15.95
C ASP A 108 -5.60 -1.07 -14.79
N PRO A 109 -5.93 0.21 -14.99
CA PRO A 109 -6.45 1.05 -13.92
C PRO A 109 -7.79 0.56 -13.38
N SER A 110 -8.62 -0.09 -14.19
CA SER A 110 -9.95 -0.56 -13.77
C SER A 110 -9.81 -1.71 -12.78
N SER A 111 -9.00 -2.73 -13.10
CA SER A 111 -8.74 -3.84 -12.19
C SER A 111 -8.00 -3.38 -10.93
N LEU A 112 -7.04 -2.45 -11.06
CA LEU A 112 -6.35 -1.85 -9.92
C LEU A 112 -7.33 -1.14 -8.98
N THR A 113 -8.31 -0.41 -9.53
CA THR A 113 -9.35 0.28 -8.76
C THR A 113 -10.20 -0.70 -7.98
N GLU A 114 -10.78 -1.72 -8.64
CA GLU A 114 -11.69 -2.67 -7.99
C GLU A 114 -11.01 -3.41 -6.82
N ARG A 115 -9.76 -3.84 -7.03
CA ARG A 115 -8.97 -4.54 -6.01
C ARG A 115 -8.58 -3.62 -4.87
N LEU A 116 -8.14 -2.40 -5.16
CA LEU A 116 -7.83 -1.40 -4.14
C LEU A 116 -9.07 -1.10 -3.29
N ASP A 117 -10.24 -0.94 -3.92
CA ASP A 117 -11.51 -0.70 -3.23
C ASP A 117 -11.91 -1.87 -2.32
N GLY A 118 -11.70 -3.10 -2.78
CA GLY A 118 -11.84 -4.30 -1.95
C GLY A 118 -10.97 -4.24 -0.69
N LEU A 119 -9.69 -3.93 -0.86
CA LEU A 119 -8.73 -3.83 0.25
C LEU A 119 -9.07 -2.69 1.22
N LEU A 120 -9.44 -1.51 0.69
CA LEU A 120 -9.79 -0.35 1.50
C LEU A 120 -11.06 -0.59 2.33
N ARG A 121 -12.06 -1.30 1.77
CA ARG A 121 -13.26 -1.69 2.53
C ARG A 121 -12.91 -2.65 3.67
N SER A 122 -12.09 -3.65 3.40
CA SER A 122 -11.62 -4.59 4.42
C SER A 122 -10.81 -3.89 5.51
N HIS A 123 -9.91 -2.98 5.13
CA HIS A 123 -9.13 -2.17 6.08
C HIS A 123 -10.04 -1.31 6.97
N ARG A 124 -11.02 -0.63 6.37
CA ARG A 124 -11.97 0.21 7.12
C ARG A 124 -12.78 -0.59 8.14
N ALA A 125 -13.20 -1.81 7.78
CA ALA A 125 -13.92 -2.68 8.70
C ALA A 125 -13.06 -3.16 9.89
N ALA A 126 -11.74 -3.17 9.73
CA ALA A 126 -10.79 -3.56 10.77
C ALA A 126 -10.33 -2.40 11.66
N LEU A 127 -10.64 -1.14 11.32
CA LEU A 127 -10.30 0.00 12.16
C LEU A 127 -11.18 0.02 13.43
N PRO A 128 -10.62 0.27 14.62
CA PRO A 128 -11.40 0.42 15.84
C PRO A 128 -12.38 1.62 15.73
N PRO A 129 -13.52 1.57 16.45
CA PRO A 129 -14.55 2.60 16.40
C PRO A 129 -14.09 3.99 16.85
#